data_AF-A0A2A8BRC3-F1
#
_entry.id   AF-A0A2A8BRC3-F1
#
_cell.length_a   1.000
_cell.length_b   1.000
_cell.length_c   1.000
_cell.angle_alpha   90.00
_cell.angle_beta   90.00
_cell.angle_gamma   90.00
#
_symmetry.space_group_name_H-M   'P 1'
#
loop_
_entity.id
_entity.type
_entity.pdbx_description
1 polymer ?
#
loop_
_entity_poly.entity_id
_entity_poly.type
_entity_poly.pdbx_seq_one_letter_code
_entity_poly.pdbx_strand_id
1 'polypeptide(L)'
;ADKMIEEGKELAKIAPNVVVKVPMTTEGLKAVKAFSDLGIRTNVTLVFSAVQALLAARAGATYVSPFLGRLDDIGHNGMDLIRQIAEIFAIHGIETEIIAASVRHSVHVTEAALNGSHIATIPANVIASLVKHPLTDQGIEKFLADWEKTQEK
;
A
#
# COMPACT_ATOMS: atom_id res chain seq x y z
N ALA A 1 -17.92 17.12 -7.34
CA ALA A 1 -17.83 15.73 -6.88
C ALA A 1 -18.68 14.82 -7.77
N ASP A 2 -19.84 15.30 -8.22
CA ASP A 2 -20.88 14.57 -8.96
C ASP A 2 -20.36 13.66 -10.08
N LYS A 3 -19.53 14.19 -11.00
CA LYS A 3 -18.94 13.38 -12.09
C LYS A 3 -18.10 12.19 -11.58
N MET A 4 -17.30 12.41 -10.54
CA MET A 4 -16.49 11.33 -9.93
C MET A 4 -17.38 10.28 -9.28
N ILE A 5 -18.50 10.70 -8.67
CA ILE A 5 -19.48 9.80 -8.06
C ILE A 5 -20.17 8.95 -9.14
N GLU A 6 -20.58 9.57 -10.25
CA GLU A 6 -21.18 8.89 -11.40
C GLU A 6 -20.23 7.82 -11.97
N GLU A 7 -19.01 8.22 -12.34
CA GLU A 7 -18.00 7.31 -12.88
C GLU A 7 -17.66 6.18 -11.89
N GLY A 8 -17.49 6.50 -10.61
CA GLY A 8 -17.18 5.50 -9.59
C GLY A 8 -18.29 4.48 -9.36
N LYS A 9 -19.57 4.87 -9.50
CA LYS A 9 -20.70 3.93 -9.44
C LYS A 9 -20.69 2.96 -10.63
N GLU A 10 -20.36 3.42 -11.83
CA GLU A 10 -20.23 2.54 -12.98
C GLU A 10 -19.05 1.58 -12.83
N LEU A 11 -17.91 2.05 -12.31
CA LEU A 11 -16.76 1.19 -12.01
C LEU A 11 -17.10 0.11 -10.97
N ALA A 12 -17.81 0.47 -9.90
CA ALA A 12 -18.18 -0.46 -8.83
C ALA A 12 -19.09 -1.61 -9.30
N LYS A 13 -19.83 -1.43 -10.42
CA LYS A 13 -20.67 -2.48 -11.01
C LYS A 13 -19.89 -3.55 -11.78
N ILE A 14 -18.63 -3.29 -12.14
CA ILE A 14 -17.82 -4.20 -12.96
C ILE A 14 -17.63 -5.55 -12.26
N ALA A 15 -17.28 -5.54 -10.97
CA ALA A 15 -17.10 -6.75 -10.17
C ALA A 15 -17.10 -6.42 -8.65
N PRO A 16 -17.48 -7.35 -7.76
CA PRO A 16 -17.56 -7.11 -6.32
C PRO A 16 -16.21 -6.76 -5.66
N ASN A 17 -15.10 -7.15 -6.29
CA ASN A 17 -13.76 -6.87 -5.79
C ASN A 17 -13.20 -5.51 -6.23
N VAL A 18 -13.94 -4.72 -7.02
CA VAL A 18 -13.51 -3.38 -7.44
C VAL A 18 -13.44 -2.44 -6.23
N VAL A 19 -12.40 -1.59 -6.23
CA VAL A 19 -12.20 -0.50 -5.28
C VAL A 19 -12.02 0.79 -6.08
N VAL A 20 -12.87 1.79 -5.86
CA VAL A 20 -12.84 3.05 -6.61
C VAL A 20 -11.70 3.91 -6.12
N LYS A 21 -10.76 4.25 -7.01
CA LYS A 21 -9.60 5.07 -6.68
C LYS A 21 -9.94 6.55 -6.79
N VAL A 22 -9.75 7.30 -5.71
CA VAL A 22 -10.18 8.70 -5.59
C VAL A 22 -8.98 9.58 -5.24
N PRO A 23 -8.68 10.68 -5.95
CA PRO A 23 -7.57 11.55 -5.60
C PRO A 23 -7.86 12.38 -4.33
N MET A 24 -6.83 12.57 -3.50
CA MET A 24 -6.86 13.47 -2.34
C MET A 24 -7.11 14.92 -2.76
N THR A 25 -8.39 15.33 -2.73
CA THR A 25 -8.89 16.67 -3.05
C THR A 25 -10.18 16.91 -2.27
N THR A 26 -10.61 18.16 -2.12
CA THR A 26 -11.90 18.47 -1.49
C THR A 26 -13.07 17.75 -2.16
N GLU A 27 -13.13 17.76 -3.49
CA GLU A 27 -14.18 17.08 -4.25
C GLU A 27 -14.06 15.56 -4.19
N GLY A 28 -12.83 15.03 -4.08
CA GLY A 28 -12.56 13.62 -3.85
C GLY A 28 -13.06 13.16 -2.48
N LEU A 29 -12.84 13.92 -1.40
CA LEU A 29 -13.34 13.59 -0.07
C LEU A 29 -14.88 13.60 -0.02
N LYS A 30 -15.54 14.53 -0.72
CA LYS A 30 -17.00 14.50 -0.90
C LYS A 30 -17.46 13.22 -1.60
N ALA A 31 -16.75 12.80 -2.65
CA ALA A 31 -17.06 11.55 -3.34
C ALA A 31 -16.83 10.31 -2.45
N VAL A 32 -15.73 10.27 -1.68
CA VAL A 32 -15.45 9.20 -0.71
C VAL A 32 -16.58 9.05 0.30
N LYS A 33 -17.09 10.16 0.84
CA LYS A 33 -18.24 10.13 1.76
C LYS A 33 -19.48 9.55 1.10
N ALA A 34 -19.79 9.99 -0.13
CA ALA A 34 -20.92 9.45 -0.88
C ALA A 34 -20.77 7.96 -1.19
N PHE A 35 -19.56 7.50 -1.52
CA PHE A 35 -19.28 6.07 -1.75
C PHE A 35 -19.39 5.24 -0.48
N SER A 36 -18.87 5.75 0.65
CA SER A 36 -18.99 5.09 1.95
C SER A 36 -20.44 4.86 2.35
N ASP A 37 -21.31 5.86 2.13
CA ASP A 37 -22.75 5.74 2.43
C ASP A 37 -23.48 4.72 1.55
N LEU A 38 -22.90 4.41 0.38
CA LEU A 38 -23.40 3.41 -0.56
C LEU A 38 -22.72 2.03 -0.39
N GLY A 39 -21.81 1.88 0.58
CA GLY A 39 -21.03 0.65 0.76
C GLY A 39 -20.01 0.37 -0.36
N ILE A 40 -19.67 1.38 -1.18
CA ILE A 40 -18.67 1.26 -2.24
C ILE A 40 -17.28 1.49 -1.65
N ARG A 41 -16.41 0.49 -1.76
CA ARG A 41 -15.04 0.57 -1.25
C ARG A 41 -14.22 1.57 -2.06
N THR A 42 -13.41 2.37 -1.36
CA THR A 42 -12.59 3.42 -1.97
C THR A 42 -11.13 3.32 -1.56
N ASN A 43 -10.24 3.71 -2.47
CA ASN A 43 -8.82 3.91 -2.21
C ASN A 43 -8.45 5.36 -2.49
N VAL A 44 -8.15 6.13 -1.44
CA VAL A 44 -7.74 7.51 -1.58
C VAL A 44 -6.24 7.61 -1.89
N THR A 45 -5.93 8.12 -3.08
CA THR A 45 -4.57 8.16 -3.65
C THR A 45 -3.98 9.57 -3.64
N LEU A 46 -2.68 9.69 -3.93
CA LEU A 46 -1.94 10.97 -3.92
C LEU A 46 -1.94 11.60 -2.51
N VAL A 47 -1.75 10.77 -1.49
CA VAL A 47 -1.60 11.20 -0.09
C VAL A 47 -0.10 11.43 0.19
N PHE A 48 0.23 12.60 0.71
CA PHE A 48 1.60 13.04 0.99
C PHE A 48 1.77 13.61 2.41
N SER A 49 0.72 13.62 3.23
CA SER A 49 0.80 14.01 4.64
C SER A 49 -0.14 13.19 5.51
N ALA A 50 0.18 13.09 6.80
CA ALA A 50 -0.61 12.30 7.74
C ALA A 50 -2.01 12.89 7.95
N VAL A 51 -2.15 14.22 7.89
CA VAL A 51 -3.44 14.90 7.98
C VAL A 51 -4.31 14.60 6.76
N GLN A 52 -3.73 14.48 5.56
CA GLN A 52 -4.48 14.03 4.38
C GLN A 52 -5.02 12.61 4.57
N ALA A 53 -4.20 11.69 5.09
CA ALA A 53 -4.65 10.32 5.39
C ALA A 53 -5.79 10.31 6.42
N LEU A 54 -5.67 11.12 7.47
CA LEU A 54 -6.71 11.28 8.49
C LEU A 54 -8.02 11.82 7.89
N LEU A 55 -7.96 12.83 7.02
CA LEU A 55 -9.15 13.36 6.33
C LEU A 55 -9.82 12.29 5.45
N ALA A 56 -9.04 11.52 4.70
CA ALA A 56 -9.55 10.41 3.89
C ALA A 56 -10.25 9.35 4.75
N ALA A 57 -9.63 8.93 5.85
CA ALA A 57 -10.21 7.96 6.77
C ALA A 57 -11.53 8.48 7.37
N ARG A 58 -11.56 9.75 7.81
CA ARG A 58 -12.77 10.39 8.36
C ARG A 58 -13.88 10.56 7.32
N ALA A 59 -13.55 10.62 6.03
CA ALA A 59 -14.54 10.60 4.96
C ALA A 59 -15.12 9.21 4.70
N GLY A 60 -14.57 8.14 5.28
CA GLY A 60 -15.02 6.75 5.07
C GLY A 60 -14.20 5.99 4.03
N ALA A 61 -12.94 6.37 3.81
CA ALA A 61 -12.07 5.61 2.90
C ALA A 61 -11.83 4.19 3.42
N THR A 62 -11.89 3.20 2.52
CA THR A 62 -11.46 1.82 2.85
C THR A 62 -9.94 1.75 2.92
N TYR A 63 -9.26 2.42 1.99
CA TYR A 63 -7.82 2.48 1.90
C TYR A 63 -7.31 3.90 1.73
N VAL A 64 -6.12 4.17 2.26
CA VAL A 64 -5.30 5.34 1.90
C VAL A 64 -4.00 4.86 1.24
N SER A 65 -3.56 5.55 0.18
CA SER A 65 -2.31 5.26 -0.51
C SER A 65 -1.32 6.43 -0.38
N PRO A 66 -0.45 6.43 0.64
CA PRO A 66 0.69 7.36 0.74
C PRO A 66 1.77 7.04 -0.30
N PHE A 67 2.33 8.07 -0.95
CA PHE A 67 3.30 7.90 -2.04
C PHE A 67 4.73 8.12 -1.55
N LEU A 68 5.30 7.09 -0.89
CA LEU A 68 6.63 7.16 -0.27
C LEU A 68 7.76 7.48 -1.25
N GLY A 69 7.88 6.76 -2.37
CA GLY A 69 8.97 6.97 -3.32
C GLY A 69 9.02 8.37 -3.94
N ARG A 70 7.87 9.06 -4.02
CA ARG A 70 7.82 10.45 -4.50
C ARG A 70 8.25 11.46 -3.44
N LEU A 71 8.14 11.13 -2.16
CA LEU A 71 8.70 11.92 -1.07
C LEU A 71 10.22 11.76 -1.04
N ASP A 72 10.71 10.53 -1.23
CA ASP A 72 12.15 10.25 -1.33
C ASP A 72 12.80 11.04 -2.48
N ASP A 73 12.11 11.11 -3.64
CA ASP A 73 12.55 11.87 -4.82
C ASP A 73 12.76 13.38 -4.53
N ILE A 74 12.14 13.93 -3.48
CA ILE A 74 12.26 15.34 -3.07
C ILE A 74 13.00 15.53 -1.73
N GLY A 75 13.71 14.50 -1.26
CA GLY A 75 14.57 14.58 -0.07
C GLY A 75 13.86 14.40 1.28
N HIS A 76 12.62 13.92 1.28
CA HIS A 76 11.90 13.54 2.49
C HIS A 76 11.94 12.02 2.67
N ASN A 77 12.06 11.54 3.91
CA ASN A 77 11.90 10.10 4.16
C ASN A 77 10.42 9.70 4.09
N GLY A 78 10.03 8.99 3.03
CA GLY A 78 8.66 8.53 2.83
C GLY A 78 8.15 7.57 3.92
N MET A 79 9.04 6.88 4.64
CA MET A 79 8.66 5.95 5.70
C MET A 79 8.19 6.62 6.98
N ASP A 80 8.68 7.83 7.27
CA ASP A 80 8.18 8.61 8.40
C ASP A 80 6.68 8.91 8.24
N LEU A 81 6.22 9.12 7.01
CA LEU A 81 4.80 9.32 6.74
C LEU A 81 3.98 8.05 7.05
N ILE A 82 4.45 6.87 6.65
CA ILE A 82 3.77 5.60 6.94
C ILE A 82 3.62 5.41 8.45
N ARG A 83 4.72 5.59 9.19
CA ARG A 83 4.75 5.47 10.65
C ARG A 83 3.78 6.43 11.32
N GLN A 84 3.80 7.71 10.94
CA GLN A 84 2.88 8.72 11.49
C GLN A 84 1.41 8.37 11.23
N ILE A 85 1.07 7.89 10.03
CA ILE A 85 -0.30 7.49 9.71
C ILE A 85 -0.71 6.29 10.56
N ALA A 86 0.14 5.27 10.68
CA ALA A 86 -0.13 4.08 11.48
C ALA A 86 -0.34 4.42 12.96
N GLU A 87 0.51 5.28 13.54
CA GLU A 87 0.37 5.77 14.91
C GLU A 87 -0.96 6.52 15.11
N ILE A 88 -1.32 7.44 14.21
CA ILE A 88 -2.58 8.18 14.27
C ILE A 88 -3.77 7.23 14.16
N PHE A 89 -3.74 6.27 13.22
CA PHE A 89 -4.84 5.34 13.03
C PHE A 89 -5.03 4.45 14.25
N ALA A 90 -3.94 3.97 14.86
CA ALA A 90 -3.98 3.20 16.09
C ALA A 90 -4.56 4.00 17.26
N ILE A 91 -4.12 5.25 17.46
CA ILE A 91 -4.62 6.13 18.54
C ILE A 91 -6.12 6.38 18.42
N HIS A 92 -6.62 6.54 17.19
CA HIS A 92 -8.02 6.89 16.94
C HIS A 92 -8.92 5.68 16.66
N GLY A 93 -8.40 4.45 16.69
CA GLY A 93 -9.16 3.24 16.33
C GLY A 93 -9.71 3.29 14.90
N ILE A 94 -8.93 3.81 13.95
CA ILE A 94 -9.32 3.93 12.54
C ILE A 94 -9.08 2.59 11.84
N GLU A 95 -10.12 2.07 11.17
CA GLU A 95 -10.09 0.80 10.43
C GLU A 95 -9.59 0.94 8.99
N THR A 96 -9.49 2.16 8.46
CA THR A 96 -8.95 2.41 7.12
C THR A 96 -7.56 1.81 6.98
N GLU A 97 -7.34 1.00 5.94
CA GLU A 97 -6.06 0.32 5.75
C GLU A 97 -5.05 1.20 4.98
N ILE A 98 -3.78 1.08 5.37
CA ILE A 98 -2.68 1.85 4.78
C ILE A 98 -2.04 1.02 3.67
N ILE A 99 -2.12 1.50 2.42
CA ILE A 99 -1.42 0.96 1.27
C ILE A 99 -0.13 1.75 1.03
N ALA A 100 1.03 1.21 1.42
CA ALA A 100 2.32 1.75 0.99
C ALA A 100 2.41 1.69 -0.54
N ALA A 101 2.32 2.85 -1.19
CA ALA A 101 2.35 3.01 -2.63
C ALA A 101 3.60 3.76 -3.08
N SER A 102 3.92 3.68 -4.38
CA SER A 102 5.18 4.21 -4.91
C SER A 102 6.43 3.51 -4.33
N VAL A 103 6.32 2.20 -4.05
CA VAL A 103 7.44 1.33 -3.67
C VAL A 103 8.45 1.21 -4.82
N ARG A 104 9.75 1.33 -4.51
CA ARG A 104 10.83 1.36 -5.51
C ARG A 104 11.80 0.18 -5.40
N HIS A 105 11.99 -0.38 -4.20
CA HIS A 105 12.95 -1.44 -3.92
C HIS A 105 12.54 -2.28 -2.68
N SER A 106 13.26 -3.37 -2.42
CA SER A 106 12.99 -4.32 -1.34
C SER A 106 13.03 -3.69 0.06
N VAL A 107 13.92 -2.72 0.28
CA VAL A 107 14.00 -1.99 1.55
C VAL A 107 12.68 -1.27 1.84
N HIS A 108 12.01 -0.68 0.83
CA HIS A 108 10.71 -0.05 1.04
C HIS A 108 9.64 -1.05 1.51
N VAL A 109 9.70 -2.29 1.01
CA VAL A 109 8.75 -3.33 1.43
C VAL A 109 8.95 -3.70 2.89
N THR A 110 10.22 -3.89 3.29
CA THR A 110 10.58 -4.24 4.67
C THR A 110 10.21 -3.11 5.63
N GLU A 111 10.58 -1.87 5.32
CA GLU A 111 10.31 -0.72 6.17
C GLU A 111 8.81 -0.38 6.21
N ALA A 112 8.07 -0.51 5.12
CA ALA A 112 6.62 -0.31 5.15
C ALA A 112 5.95 -1.28 6.12
N ALA A 113 6.37 -2.55 6.13
CA ALA A 113 5.86 -3.55 7.08
C ALA A 113 6.23 -3.19 8.53
N LEU A 114 7.48 -2.80 8.80
CA LEU A 114 7.93 -2.40 10.13
C LEU A 114 7.23 -1.14 10.66
N ASN A 115 6.85 -0.22 9.76
CA ASN A 115 6.21 1.05 10.11
C ASN A 115 4.68 0.98 10.14
N GLY A 116 4.08 -0.23 10.09
CA GLY A 116 2.65 -0.42 10.29
C GLY A 116 1.78 -0.24 9.05
N SER A 117 2.35 -0.34 7.84
CA SER A 117 1.54 -0.46 6.63
C SER A 117 0.81 -1.79 6.60
N HIS A 118 -0.45 -1.78 6.18
CA HIS A 118 -1.28 -2.98 6.09
C HIS A 118 -1.00 -3.73 4.78
N ILE A 119 -0.75 -2.97 3.71
CA ILE A 119 -0.61 -3.46 2.34
C ILE A 119 0.53 -2.72 1.66
N ALA A 120 1.33 -3.39 0.83
CA ALA A 120 2.24 -2.74 -0.10
C ALA A 120 1.83 -3.03 -1.54
N THR A 121 1.71 -1.99 -2.38
CA THR A 121 1.54 -2.17 -3.84
C THR A 121 2.89 -2.03 -4.51
N ILE A 122 3.36 -3.13 -5.11
CA ILE A 122 4.76 -3.32 -5.48
C ILE A 122 4.87 -3.57 -7.00
N PRO A 123 5.79 -2.91 -7.72
CA PRO A 123 6.10 -3.24 -9.11
C PRO A 123 6.61 -4.68 -9.28
N ALA A 124 6.28 -5.33 -10.41
CA ALA A 124 6.62 -6.73 -10.65
C ALA A 124 8.12 -7.05 -10.55
N ASN A 125 8.99 -6.12 -10.99
CA ASN A 125 10.44 -6.28 -10.90
C ASN A 125 10.94 -6.29 -9.45
N VAL A 126 10.30 -5.52 -8.56
CA VAL A 126 10.63 -5.55 -7.12
C VAL A 126 10.14 -6.85 -6.50
N ILE A 127 8.93 -7.31 -6.83
CA ILE A 127 8.42 -8.62 -6.35
C ILE A 127 9.41 -9.75 -6.70
N ALA A 128 9.87 -9.80 -7.95
CA ALA A 128 10.82 -10.81 -8.41
C ALA A 128 12.17 -10.75 -7.70
N SER A 129 12.56 -9.61 -7.11
CA SER A 129 13.80 -9.48 -6.35
C SER A 129 13.66 -9.85 -4.87
N LEU A 130 12.44 -9.86 -4.30
CA LEU A 130 12.23 -10.13 -2.88
C LEU A 130 12.66 -11.52 -2.43
N VAL A 131 12.62 -12.51 -3.32
CA VAL A 131 13.00 -13.90 -3.03
C VAL A 131 14.49 -14.18 -3.21
N LYS A 132 15.26 -13.20 -3.69
CA LYS A 132 16.67 -13.40 -4.05
C LYS A 132 17.58 -13.00 -2.89
N HIS A 133 18.50 -13.88 -2.52
CA HIS A 133 19.56 -13.56 -1.57
C HIS A 133 20.78 -14.46 -1.85
N PRO A 134 22.01 -13.91 -1.99
CA PRO A 134 23.19 -14.71 -2.37
C PRO A 134 23.47 -15.88 -1.42
N LEU A 135 23.23 -15.72 -0.12
CA LEU A 135 23.39 -16.81 0.85
C LEU A 135 22.31 -17.89 0.74
N THR A 136 21.13 -17.56 0.21
CA THR A 136 20.10 -18.57 -0.07
C THR A 136 20.56 -19.46 -1.21
N ASP A 137 21.06 -18.87 -2.29
CA ASP A 137 21.57 -19.61 -3.45
C ASP A 137 22.76 -20.49 -3.04
N GLN A 138 23.75 -19.94 -2.33
CA GLN A 138 24.90 -20.69 -1.80
C GLN A 138 24.47 -21.81 -0.85
N GLY A 139 23.45 -21.58 -0.02
CA GLY A 139 22.92 -22.59 0.89
C GLY A 139 22.29 -23.76 0.14
N ILE A 140 21.49 -23.48 -0.88
CA ILE A 140 20.86 -24.50 -1.74
C ILE A 140 21.92 -25.32 -2.47
N GLU A 141 22.90 -24.67 -3.08
CA GLU A 141 24.01 -25.35 -3.78
C GLU A 141 24.77 -26.29 -2.83
N LYS A 142 25.09 -25.82 -1.62
CA LYS A 142 25.76 -26.64 -0.61
C LYS A 142 24.91 -27.84 -0.18
N PHE A 143 23.62 -27.64 0.06
CA PHE A 143 22.73 -28.74 0.45
C PHE A 143 22.61 -29.82 -0.62
N LEU A 144 22.53 -29.43 -1.89
CA LEU A 144 22.50 -30.38 -3.01
C LEU A 144 23.81 -31.17 -3.11
N ALA A 145 24.96 -30.49 -3.02
CA ALA A 145 26.26 -31.13 -3.06
C ALA A 145 26.50 -32.10 -1.89
N ASP A 146 26.03 -31.77 -0.69
CA ASP A 146 26.13 -32.66 0.47
C ASP A 146 25.15 -33.85 0.35
N TRP A 147 23.98 -33.67 -0.26
CA TRP A 147 23.03 -34.76 -0.53
C TRP A 147 23.57 -35.79 -1.53
N GLU A 148 24.16 -35.34 -2.64
CA GLU A 148 24.75 -36.22 -3.66
C GLU A 148 25.80 -37.18 -3.06
N LYS A 149 26.66 -36.68 -2.17
CA LYS A 149 27.66 -37.50 -1.46
C LYS A 149 27.06 -38.63 -0.61
N THR A 150 25.79 -38.53 -0.21
CA THR A 150 25.10 -39.59 0.55
C THR A 150 24.60 -40.73 -0.33
N GLN A 151 24.40 -40.47 -1.63
CA GLN A 151 23.91 -41.45 -2.60
C GLN A 151 25.03 -42.30 -3.20
N GLU A 152 26.29 -41.89 -3.02
CA GLU A 152 27.49 -42.61 -3.50
C GLU A 152 27.96 -43.72 -2.52
N LYS A 153 27.15 -44.08 -1.53
CA LYS A 153 27.38 -45.17 -0.57
C LYS A 153 26.34 -46.27 -0.73
#